data_AF-A0A4R3LJU6-F1
#
_entry.id   AF-A0A4R3LJU6-F1
#
_cell.length_a   1.000
_cell.length_b   1.000
_cell.length_c   1.000
_cell.angle_alpha   90.00
_cell.angle_beta   90.00
_cell.angle_gamma   90.00
#
_symmetry.space_group_name_H-M   'P 1'
#
loop_
_entity.id
_entity.type
_entity.pdbx_description
1 polymer ?
#
loop_
_entity_poly.entity_id
_entity_poly.type
_entity_poly.pdbx_seq_one_letter_code
_entity_poly.pdbx_strand_id
1 'polypeptide(L)'
;MIISYIQFLSSPSQAYLTPAQTPRTKDDYGKGIFVITGGSVAQSDTATVAAFLDAYGNNATYGNKAVHYFFVNVGTQDMALYRFQDDTGADNRVVADELQPVAIFAGVRTESLTELDLIKSLY
;
A
#
# COMPACT_ATOMS: atom_id res chain seq x y z
N MET A 1 4.56 -20.34 -6.31
CA MET A 1 5.20 -19.01 -6.14
C MET A 1 4.10 -17.99 -6.03
N ILE A 2 3.85 -17.44 -4.83
CA ILE A 2 2.90 -16.33 -4.68
C ILE A 2 3.66 -15.09 -5.16
N ILE A 3 3.39 -14.65 -6.38
CA ILE A 3 3.97 -13.41 -6.91
C ILE A 3 3.24 -12.27 -6.20
N SER A 4 3.94 -11.62 -5.28
CA SER A 4 3.56 -10.31 -4.73
C SER A 4 3.79 -9.26 -5.81
N TYR A 5 2.76 -8.47 -6.11
CA TYR A 5 2.82 -7.35 -7.04
C TYR A 5 3.33 -6.11 -6.30
N ILE A 6 4.27 -5.37 -6.88
CA ILE A 6 4.81 -4.12 -6.31
C ILE A 6 4.42 -2.97 -7.23
N GLN A 7 3.92 -1.88 -6.66
CA GLN A 7 3.60 -0.66 -7.41
C GLN A 7 4.04 0.60 -6.67
N PHE A 8 4.70 1.48 -7.41
CA PHE A 8 4.94 2.84 -6.96
C PHE A 8 3.79 3.74 -7.42
N LEU A 9 3.13 4.41 -6.47
CA LEU A 9 2.01 5.30 -6.67
C LEU A 9 2.44 6.73 -6.33
N SER A 10 2.51 7.58 -7.34
CA SER A 10 2.91 8.99 -7.20
C SER A 10 1.74 9.96 -7.12
N SER A 11 0.51 9.49 -7.36
CA SER A 11 -0.70 10.30 -7.25
C SER A 11 -1.93 9.45 -6.90
N PRO A 12 -2.93 10.02 -6.19
CA PRO A 12 -4.22 9.37 -5.94
C PRO A 12 -4.97 8.92 -7.21
N SER A 13 -4.81 9.66 -8.31
CA SER A 13 -5.43 9.35 -9.59
C SER A 13 -4.76 8.19 -10.35
N GLN A 14 -3.60 7.72 -9.89
CA GLN A 14 -2.89 6.64 -10.55
C GLN A 14 -3.61 5.31 -10.30
N ALA A 15 -4.14 4.73 -11.37
CA ALA A 15 -4.80 3.43 -11.30
C ALA A 15 -3.79 2.33 -10.90
N TYR A 16 -4.29 1.32 -10.18
CA TYR A 16 -3.49 0.14 -9.86
C TYR A 16 -3.20 -0.63 -11.15
N LEU A 17 -1.93 -1.02 -11.38
CA LEU A 17 -1.65 -1.78 -12.61
C LEU A 17 -2.23 -3.18 -12.46
N THR A 18 -2.91 -3.62 -13.50
CA THR A 18 -3.29 -5.01 -13.66
C THR A 18 -2.03 -5.84 -13.92
N PRO A 19 -1.71 -6.86 -13.12
CA PRO A 19 -0.56 -7.72 -13.39
C PRO A 19 -0.68 -8.37 -14.77
N ALA A 20 0.44 -8.50 -15.50
CA ALA A 20 0.46 -8.86 -16.92
C ALA A 20 0.08 -10.34 -17.26
N GLN A 21 -0.50 -11.13 -16.35
CA GLN A 21 -0.88 -12.54 -16.59
C GLN A 21 -2.16 -12.96 -15.83
N THR A 22 -2.91 -13.88 -16.44
CA THR A 22 -4.36 -14.09 -16.26
C THR A 22 -4.79 -15.24 -15.33
N PRO A 23 -6.00 -15.13 -14.72
CA PRO A 23 -6.64 -13.84 -14.44
C PRO A 23 -5.81 -13.13 -13.37
N ARG A 24 -5.96 -11.80 -13.27
CA ARG A 24 -4.96 -10.73 -13.19
C ARG A 24 -5.64 -9.37 -13.42
N THR A 25 -6.94 -9.24 -13.20
CA THR A 25 -7.66 -7.96 -13.30
C THR A 25 -7.28 -7.03 -12.15
N LYS A 26 -7.75 -5.77 -12.15
CA LYS A 26 -7.60 -4.89 -10.98
C LYS A 26 -8.26 -5.48 -9.72
N ASP A 27 -9.15 -6.46 -9.91
CA ASP A 27 -9.94 -7.16 -8.89
C ASP A 27 -9.31 -8.52 -8.51
N ASP A 28 -8.14 -8.84 -9.04
CA ASP A 28 -7.43 -10.07 -8.67
C ASP A 28 -6.59 -9.79 -7.43
N TYR A 29 -7.22 -10.10 -6.30
CA TYR A 29 -6.86 -9.98 -4.88
C TYR A 29 -5.49 -10.57 -4.43
N GLY A 30 -4.49 -10.59 -5.30
CA GLY A 30 -3.12 -10.95 -4.98
C GLY A 30 -2.49 -9.95 -4.02
N LYS A 31 -1.72 -10.44 -3.06
CA LYS A 31 -1.08 -9.62 -2.02
C LYS A 31 -0.13 -8.61 -2.67
N GLY A 32 -0.54 -7.34 -2.68
CA GLY A 32 0.21 -6.23 -3.28
C GLY A 32 1.03 -5.46 -2.25
N ILE A 33 2.17 -4.92 -2.66
CA ILE A 33 2.96 -3.92 -1.94
C ILE A 33 2.87 -2.61 -2.73
N PHE A 34 2.33 -1.59 -2.09
CA PHE A 34 2.20 -0.26 -2.66
C PHE A 34 3.18 0.69 -1.98
N VAL A 35 3.88 1.47 -2.78
CA VAL A 35 4.83 2.49 -2.30
C VAL A 35 4.29 3.84 -2.70
N ILE A 36 3.84 4.63 -1.73
CA ILE A 36 3.31 5.96 -1.99
C ILE A 36 4.47 6.95 -2.04
N THR A 37 4.73 7.54 -3.21
CA THR A 37 5.79 8.53 -3.42
C THR A 37 5.22 9.92 -3.65
N GLY A 38 5.98 10.96 -3.31
CA GLY A 38 5.60 12.36 -3.52
C GLY A 38 4.52 12.90 -2.55
N GLY A 39 3.83 12.02 -1.83
CA GLY A 39 2.92 12.37 -0.73
C GLY A 39 3.52 12.04 0.64
N SER A 40 3.00 12.66 1.69
CA SER A 40 3.33 12.30 3.08
C SER A 40 2.19 12.67 4.03
N VAL A 41 2.11 11.98 5.15
CA VAL A 41 1.20 12.31 6.26
C VAL A 41 1.95 12.97 7.40
N ALA A 42 1.29 13.85 8.15
CA ALA A 42 1.93 14.56 9.26
C ALA A 42 2.21 13.65 10.47
N GLN A 43 1.37 12.65 10.70
CA GLN A 43 1.41 11.74 11.84
C GLN A 43 1.30 10.29 11.36
N SER A 44 1.89 9.36 12.11
CA SER A 44 1.88 7.92 11.82
C SER A 44 0.75 7.16 12.53
N ASP A 45 -0.22 7.86 13.13
CA ASP A 45 -1.39 7.20 13.69
C ASP A 45 -2.28 6.62 12.57
N THR A 46 -2.92 5.49 12.86
CA THR A 46 -3.68 4.73 11.88
C THR A 46 -4.81 5.54 11.25
N ALA A 47 -5.48 6.42 12.00
CA ALA A 47 -6.61 7.20 11.47
C ALA A 47 -6.14 8.22 10.43
N THR A 48 -5.06 8.95 10.71
CA THR A 48 -4.44 9.89 9.77
C THR A 48 -3.95 9.17 8.51
N VAL A 49 -3.29 8.03 8.68
CA VAL A 49 -2.73 7.28 7.55
C VAL A 49 -3.83 6.65 6.70
N ALA A 50 -4.86 6.07 7.31
CA ALA A 50 -5.99 5.51 6.58
C ALA A 50 -6.71 6.58 5.75
N ALA A 51 -6.99 7.76 6.32
CA ALA A 51 -7.62 8.85 5.60
C ALA A 51 -6.79 9.32 4.39
N PHE A 52 -5.46 9.33 4.51
CA PHE A 52 -4.56 9.62 3.40
C PHE A 52 -4.56 8.51 2.35
N LEU A 53 -4.41 7.25 2.79
CA LEU A 53 -4.36 6.09 1.92
C LEU A 53 -5.68 5.83 1.19
N ASP A 54 -6.82 6.19 1.77
CA ASP A 54 -8.13 6.06 1.12
C ASP A 54 -8.15 6.78 -0.23
N ALA A 55 -7.49 7.93 -0.37
CA ALA A 55 -7.38 8.62 -1.64
C ALA A 55 -6.57 7.84 -2.70
N TYR A 56 -5.60 7.04 -2.27
CA TYR A 56 -4.76 6.21 -3.15
C TYR A 56 -5.37 4.83 -3.41
N GLY A 57 -6.14 4.30 -2.45
CA GLY A 57 -6.69 2.95 -2.46
C GLY A 57 -8.14 2.84 -2.93
N ASN A 58 -8.87 3.96 -3.03
CA ASN A 58 -10.30 3.94 -3.40
C ASN A 58 -10.58 3.65 -4.88
N ASN A 59 -9.55 3.43 -5.70
CA ASN A 59 -9.68 3.08 -7.11
C ASN A 59 -9.53 1.56 -7.37
N ALA A 60 -9.39 0.76 -6.30
CA ALA A 60 -9.22 -0.68 -6.32
C ALA A 60 -10.38 -1.40 -5.60
N THR A 61 -10.55 -2.68 -5.92
CA THR A 61 -11.44 -3.59 -5.19
C THR A 61 -10.56 -4.49 -4.32
N TYR A 62 -10.80 -4.50 -3.03
CA TYR A 62 -10.07 -5.37 -2.10
C TYR A 62 -10.83 -6.68 -1.89
N GLY A 63 -10.07 -7.76 -1.73
CA GLY A 63 -10.63 -9.09 -1.57
C GLY A 63 -10.80 -9.38 -0.11
N ASN A 64 -11.88 -10.04 0.27
CA ASN A 64 -12.09 -10.45 1.66
C ASN A 64 -10.84 -11.19 2.18
N LYS A 65 -10.26 -10.66 3.26
CA LYS A 65 -9.04 -11.16 3.93
C LYS A 65 -7.78 -11.14 3.08
N ALA A 66 -7.78 -10.54 1.90
CA ALA A 66 -6.58 -10.29 1.13
C ALA A 66 -5.70 -9.28 1.88
N VAL A 67 -4.39 -9.55 1.90
CA VAL A 67 -3.44 -8.72 2.65
C VAL A 67 -2.66 -7.87 1.68
N HIS A 68 -2.66 -6.56 1.92
CA HIS A 68 -1.90 -5.57 1.18
C HIS A 68 -0.97 -4.84 2.13
N TYR A 69 0.10 -4.28 1.57
CA TYR A 69 1.07 -3.50 2.33
C TYR A 69 1.24 -2.13 1.68
N PHE A 70 1.36 -1.10 2.52
CA PHE A 70 1.59 0.27 2.11
C PHE A 70 2.85 0.81 2.77
N PHE A 71 3.81 1.25 1.96
CA PHE A 71 4.86 2.14 2.40
C PHE A 71 4.41 3.59 2.19
N VAL A 72 4.42 4.37 3.27
CA VAL A 72 3.98 5.76 3.27
C VAL A 72 5.00 6.62 4.00
N ASN A 73 5.34 7.77 3.43
CA ASN A 73 6.11 8.79 4.12
C ASN A 73 5.32 9.39 5.30
N VAL A 74 5.91 9.40 6.49
CA VAL A 74 5.31 9.96 7.70
C VAL A 74 6.22 11.05 8.28
N GLY A 75 5.60 12.16 8.70
CA GLY A 75 6.33 13.36 9.11
C GLY A 75 7.28 13.85 8.02
N THR A 76 8.39 14.46 8.46
CA THR A 76 9.34 15.15 7.57
C THR A 76 10.44 14.25 7.01
N GLN A 77 10.78 13.14 7.69
CA GLN A 77 12.00 12.38 7.38
C GLN A 77 11.81 10.86 7.34
N ASP A 78 10.67 10.36 7.81
CA ASP A 78 10.49 8.93 8.00
C ASP A 78 9.53 8.35 6.95
N MET A 79 9.54 7.04 6.85
CA MET A 79 8.52 6.25 6.19
C MET A 79 8.03 5.16 7.14
N ALA A 80 6.82 4.67 6.91
CA ALA A 80 6.20 3.62 7.69
C ALA A 80 5.57 2.58 6.78
N LEU A 81 5.55 1.33 7.26
CA LEU A 81 4.87 0.21 6.64
C LEU A 81 3.57 -0.07 7.38
N TYR A 82 2.48 -0.13 6.64
CA TYR A 82 1.17 -0.54 7.13
C TYR A 82 0.73 -1.79 6.42
N ARG A 83 0.06 -2.67 7.17
CA ARG A 83 -0.65 -3.84 6.68
C ARG A 83 -2.12 -3.50 6.59
N PHE A 84 -2.69 -3.65 5.42
CA PHE A 84 -4.12 -3.50 5.17
C PHE A 84 -4.73 -4.88 4.91
N GLN A 85 -5.86 -5.17 5.54
CA GLN A 85 -6.63 -6.37 5.27
C GLN A 85 -8.11 -6.06 5.37
N ASP A 86 -8.76 -5.98 4.21
CA ASP A 86 -10.22 -5.85 4.11
C ASP A 86 -10.89 -7.06 4.78
N ASP A 87 -11.80 -6.81 5.72
CA ASP A 87 -12.51 -7.86 6.45
C ASP A 87 -13.92 -8.13 5.92
N THR A 88 -14.44 -7.23 5.08
CA THR A 88 -15.78 -7.30 4.50
C THR A 88 -15.76 -7.90 3.09
N GLY A 89 -14.73 -7.63 2.28
CA GLY A 89 -14.66 -8.03 0.87
C GLY A 89 -15.48 -7.15 -0.07
N ALA A 90 -15.97 -6.00 0.41
CA ALA A 90 -16.89 -5.12 -0.32
C ALA A 90 -16.50 -3.64 -0.24
N ASP A 91 -15.55 -3.28 0.62
CA ASP A 91 -15.10 -1.91 0.76
C ASP A 91 -13.99 -1.62 -0.25
N ASN A 92 -14.31 -0.80 -1.25
CA ASN A 92 -13.34 -0.26 -2.21
C ASN A 92 -12.58 0.91 -1.59
N ARG A 93 -12.09 0.77 -0.35
CA ARG A 93 -11.58 1.86 0.50
C ARG A 93 -10.53 1.35 1.46
N VAL A 94 -9.69 2.26 1.96
CA VAL A 94 -8.74 1.97 3.03
C VAL A 94 -9.26 2.63 4.31
N VAL A 95 -9.76 1.83 5.24
CA VAL A 95 -10.31 2.31 6.52
C VAL A 95 -9.40 1.95 7.70
N ALA A 96 -9.55 2.68 8.80
CA ALA A 96 -8.59 2.67 9.91
C ALA A 96 -8.60 1.36 10.72
N ASP A 97 -9.75 0.72 10.85
CA ASP A 97 -9.92 -0.56 11.55
C ASP A 97 -9.30 -1.75 10.80
N GLU A 98 -9.15 -1.64 9.49
CA GLU A 98 -8.52 -2.63 8.62
C GLU A 98 -7.02 -2.40 8.42
N LEU A 99 -6.49 -1.29 8.95
CA LEU A 99 -5.11 -0.86 8.77
C LEU A 99 -4.32 -1.03 10.07
N GLN A 100 -3.17 -1.71 9.97
CA GLN A 100 -2.31 -1.99 11.11
C GLN A 100 -0.89 -1.45 10.84
N PRO A 101 -0.32 -0.64 11.76
CA PRO A 101 1.08 -0.25 11.64
C PRO A 101 1.97 -1.48 11.85
N VAL A 102 2.95 -1.66 10.98
CA VAL A 102 3.91 -2.78 11.02
C VAL A 102 5.28 -2.29 11.47
N ALA A 103 5.78 -1.20 10.87
CA ALA A 103 7.10 -0.67 11.17
C ALA A 103 7.22 0.82 10.81
N ILE A 104 8.15 1.51 11.49
CA ILE A 104 8.63 2.85 11.12
C ILE A 104 10.12 2.73 10.78
N PHE A 105 10.51 3.32 9.65
CA PHE A 105 11.88 3.38 9.17
C PHE A 105 12.37 4.81 9.32
N ALA A 106 13.11 5.07 10.40
CA ALA A 106 13.59 6.39 10.74
C ALA A 106 14.63 6.89 9.73
N GLY A 107 14.48 8.14 9.26
CA GLY A 107 15.39 8.79 8.34
C GLY A 107 15.40 8.20 6.92
N VAL A 108 14.40 7.40 6.57
CA VAL A 108 14.24 6.81 5.23
C VAL A 108 12.95 7.30 4.61
N ARG A 109 12.97 7.61 3.31
CA ARG A 109 11.82 8.07 2.55
C ARG A 109 11.47 7.07 1.46
N THR A 110 10.20 7.00 1.08
CA THR A 110 9.71 6.11 0.01
C THR A 110 10.40 6.38 -1.33
N GLU A 111 10.84 7.62 -1.58
CA GLU A 111 11.61 8.03 -2.76
C GLU A 111 12.99 7.35 -2.84
N SER A 112 13.49 6.81 -1.73
CA SER A 112 14.76 6.07 -1.69
C SER A 112 14.60 4.59 -2.06
N LEU A 113 13.36 4.08 -2.20
CA LEU A 113 13.10 2.69 -2.52
C LEU A 113 13.10 2.44 -4.03
N THR A 114 13.64 1.29 -4.42
CA THR A 114 13.47 0.73 -5.78
C THR A 114 12.68 -0.58 -5.74
N GLU A 115 12.13 -1.01 -6.88
CA GLU A 115 11.49 -2.34 -6.99
C GLU A 115 12.47 -3.46 -6.59
N LEU A 116 13.75 -3.32 -6.92
CA LEU A 116 14.78 -4.32 -6.59
C LEU A 116 15.01 -4.45 -5.09
N ASP A 117 15.00 -3.34 -4.35
CA ASP A 117 15.17 -3.35 -2.88
C ASP A 117 14.03 -4.13 -2.21
N LEU A 118 12.82 -3.93 -2.70
CA LEU A 118 11.61 -4.58 -2.20
C LEU A 118 11.56 -6.06 -2.59
N ILE A 119 11.92 -6.42 -3.83
CA ILE A 119 11.97 -7.82 -4.27
C ILE A 119 13.02 -8.59 -3.45
N LYS A 120 14.20 -8.02 -3.23
CA LYS A 120 15.25 -8.66 -2.41
C LYS A 120 14.82 -8.90 -0.97
N SER A 121 13.94 -8.07 -0.42
CA SER A 121 13.43 -8.24 0.95
C SER A 121 12.43 -9.41 1.11
N LEU A 122 11.95 -9.97 0.00
CA LEU A 122 10.96 -11.06 -0.02
C LEU A 122 11.59 -12.45 -0.18
N TYR A 123 12.92 -12.52 -0.32
CA TYR A 123 13.72 -13.74 -0.43
C TYR A 123 14.72 -13.84 0.72
#